data_AF-A0A958GCJ4-F1
#
_entry.id   AF-A0A958GCJ4-F1
#
_cell.length_a   1.000
_cell.length_b   1.000
_cell.length_c   1.000
_cell.angle_alpha   90.00
_cell.angle_beta   90.00
_cell.angle_gamma   90.00
#
_symmetry.space_group_name_H-M   'P 1'
#
loop_
_entity.id
_entity.type
_entity.pdbx_description
1 polymer ?
#
loop_
_entity_poly.entity_id
_entity_poly.type
_entity_poly.pdbx_seq_one_letter_code
_entity_poly.pdbx_strand_id
1 'polypeptide(L)'
;MTYYRSYLGNAGFSLTELLVVIVIIGVLVLLALPRFTSVIDKTKTTEAKLQLKHLHTLQKSFFYEHDRYSASPGEIGYEQSPLVSEGGSARYKIEIVSADGRSFL
;
A
#
# COMPACT_ATOMS: atom_id res chain seq x y z
N MET A 1 40.00 58.90 -3.69
CA MET A 1 39.35 58.57 -4.97
C MET A 1 39.90 57.24 -5.50
N THR A 2 39.39 56.07 -5.07
CA THR A 2 39.38 54.84 -5.91
C THR A 2 38.56 53.74 -5.25
N TYR A 3 37.56 53.26 -5.98
CA TYR A 3 36.64 52.19 -5.57
C TYR A 3 37.23 50.83 -5.90
N TYR A 4 37.32 49.92 -4.93
CA TYR A 4 37.65 48.51 -5.22
C TYR A 4 36.35 47.69 -5.16
N ARG A 5 35.67 47.57 -6.31
CA ARG A 5 34.48 46.73 -6.46
C ARG A 5 34.94 45.29 -6.70
N SER A 6 34.87 44.44 -5.67
CA SER A 6 35.06 43.01 -5.80
C SER A 6 33.90 42.40 -6.59
N TYR A 7 34.16 41.95 -7.81
CA TYR A 7 33.26 41.06 -8.52
C TYR A 7 33.32 39.70 -7.83
N LEU A 8 32.42 39.49 -6.87
CA LEU A 8 32.01 38.13 -6.48
C LEU A 8 31.34 37.54 -7.71
N GLY A 9 32.15 36.90 -8.56
CA GLY A 9 31.68 36.27 -9.78
C GLY A 9 30.64 35.22 -9.44
N ASN A 10 29.45 35.35 -10.02
CA ASN A 10 28.44 34.30 -10.00
C ASN A 10 29.03 33.08 -10.72
N ALA A 11 29.46 32.07 -9.96
CA ALA A 11 29.89 30.79 -10.50
C ALA A 11 28.66 30.06 -11.05
N GLY A 12 28.46 30.12 -12.36
CA GLY A 12 27.47 29.32 -13.06
C GLY A 12 27.97 27.89 -13.29
N PHE A 13 27.08 26.91 -13.21
CA PHE A 13 27.39 25.53 -13.58
C PHE A 13 27.63 25.41 -15.08
N SER A 14 28.57 24.55 -15.47
CA SER A 14 28.79 24.20 -16.88
C SER A 14 27.71 23.25 -17.39
N LEU A 15 27.45 23.30 -18.71
CA LEU A 15 26.52 22.38 -19.36
C LEU A 15 26.95 20.91 -19.22
N THR A 16 28.27 20.66 -19.20
CA THR A 16 28.84 19.32 -19.03
C THR A 16 28.66 18.77 -17.62
N GLU A 17 28.76 19.61 -16.59
CA GLU A 17 28.48 19.19 -15.21
C GLU A 17 27.02 18.77 -15.05
N LEU A 18 26.10 19.54 -15.65
CA LEU A 18 24.68 19.23 -15.59
C LEU A 18 24.34 17.95 -16.37
N LEU A 19 25.03 17.69 -17.49
CA LEU A 19 24.89 16.44 -18.27
C LEU A 19 25.29 15.22 -17.44
N VAL A 20 26.44 15.24 -16.76
CA VAL A 20 26.90 14.13 -15.91
C VAL A 20 25.90 13.90 -14.76
N VAL A 21 25.38 14.96 -14.15
CA VAL A 21 24.38 14.86 -13.08
C VAL A 21 23.09 14.18 -13.56
N ILE A 22 22.57 14.57 -14.74
CA ILE A 22 21.37 13.93 -15.31
C ILE A 22 21.62 12.45 -15.62
N VAL A 23 22.80 12.10 -16.13
CA VAL A 23 23.16 10.71 -16.39
C VAL A 23 23.18 9.89 -15.10
N ILE A 24 23.79 10.41 -14.03
CA ILE A 24 23.81 9.75 -12.72
C ILE A 24 22.39 9.58 -12.16
N ILE A 25 21.56 10.63 -12.20
CA ILE A 25 20.16 10.57 -11.75
C ILE A 25 19.38 9.55 -12.57
N GLY A 26 19.57 9.51 -13.90
CA GLY A 26 18.93 8.54 -14.78
C GLY A 26 19.24 7.09 -14.42
N VAL A 27 20.51 6.78 -14.13
CA VAL A 27 20.92 5.44 -13.69
C VAL A 27 20.31 5.09 -12.32
N LEU A 28 20.32 6.03 -11.37
CA LEU A 28 19.74 5.81 -10.04
C LEU A 28 18.23 5.55 -10.10
N VAL A 29 17.50 6.30 -10.91
CA VAL A 29 16.05 6.13 -11.10
C VAL A 29 15.74 4.78 -11.72
N LEU A 30 16.52 4.35 -12.72
CA LEU A 30 16.34 3.05 -13.38
C LEU A 30 16.48 1.88 -12.40
N LEU A 31 17.40 1.96 -11.44
CA LEU A 31 17.58 0.94 -10.40
C LEU A 31 16.54 1.04 -9.27
N ALA A 32 16.06 2.24 -8.94
CA ALA A 32 15.16 2.48 -7.81
C ALA A 32 13.68 2.16 -8.12
N LEU A 33 13.19 2.53 -9.31
CA LEU A 33 11.79 2.35 -9.71
C LEU A 33 11.26 0.90 -9.62
N PRO A 34 11.97 -0.15 -10.11
CA PRO A 34 11.43 -1.51 -10.07
C PRO A 34 11.19 -2.02 -8.64
N ARG A 35 11.92 -1.50 -7.65
CA ARG A 35 11.74 -1.89 -6.25
C ARG A 35 10.44 -1.32 -5.65
N PHE A 36 10.04 -0.13 -6.06
CA PHE A 36 8.90 0.58 -5.48
C PHE A 36 7.55 -0.12 -5.75
N THR A 37 7.35 -0.64 -6.96
CA THR A 37 6.11 -1.35 -7.35
C THR A 37 5.91 -2.64 -6.53
N SER A 38 6.97 -3.42 -6.34
CA SER A 38 6.92 -4.67 -5.57
C SER A 38 6.50 -4.48 -4.11
N VAL A 39 6.90 -3.36 -3.48
CA VAL A 39 6.55 -3.05 -2.08
C VAL A 39 5.07 -2.71 -1.95
N ILE A 40 4.51 -2.01 -2.94
CA ILE A 40 3.09 -1.68 -2.98
C ILE A 40 2.25 -2.96 -3.10
N ASP A 41 2.64 -3.88 -3.97
CA ASP A 41 1.91 -5.14 -4.17
C ASP A 41 1.99 -6.06 -2.95
N LYS A 42 3.14 -6.08 -2.27
CA LYS A 42 3.29 -6.79 -1.00
C LYS A 42 2.39 -6.19 0.09
N THR A 43 2.33 -4.87 0.18
CA THR A 43 1.47 -4.16 1.15
C THR A 43 0.00 -4.48 0.90
N LYS A 44 -0.45 -4.40 -0.35
CA LYS A 44 -1.80 -4.76 -0.79
C LYS A 44 -2.16 -6.21 -0.42
N THR A 45 -1.27 -7.16 -0.74
CA THR A 45 -1.47 -8.58 -0.39
C THR A 45 -1.53 -8.78 1.13
N THR A 46 -0.74 -8.01 1.88
CA THR A 46 -0.73 -8.08 3.35
C THR A 46 -2.04 -7.57 3.95
N GLU A 47 -2.59 -6.47 3.43
CA GLU A 47 -3.90 -5.94 3.82
C GLU A 47 -5.00 -6.98 3.64
N ALA A 48 -5.10 -7.59 2.45
CA ALA A 48 -6.09 -8.64 2.17
C ALA A 48 -5.95 -9.84 3.13
N LYS A 49 -4.71 -10.29 3.37
CA LYS A 49 -4.44 -11.39 4.33
C LYS A 49 -4.85 -11.04 5.76
N LEU A 50 -4.63 -9.80 6.19
CA LEU A 50 -5.02 -9.34 7.52
C LEU A 50 -6.54 -9.36 7.69
N GLN A 51 -7.28 -8.85 6.70
CA GLN A 51 -8.75 -8.86 6.72
C GLN A 51 -9.31 -10.28 6.70
N LEU A 52 -8.78 -11.16 5.83
CA LEU A 52 -9.19 -12.57 5.79
C LEU A 52 -8.90 -13.30 7.11
N LYS A 53 -7.74 -13.04 7.73
CA LYS A 53 -7.40 -13.61 9.03
C LYS A 53 -8.34 -13.11 10.13
N HIS A 54 -8.73 -11.84 10.08
CA HIS A 54 -9.71 -11.26 11.00
C HIS A 54 -11.06 -11.96 10.84
N LEU A 55 -11.59 -12.05 9.62
CA LEU A 55 -12.84 -12.76 9.32
C LEU A 55 -12.79 -14.23 9.78
N HIS A 56 -11.71 -14.94 9.48
CA HIS A 56 -11.54 -16.33 9.90
C HIS A 56 -11.52 -16.47 11.44
N THR A 57 -10.97 -15.48 12.15
CA THR A 57 -10.99 -15.47 13.62
C THR A 57 -12.41 -15.27 14.15
N LEU A 58 -13.19 -14.37 13.55
CA LEU A 58 -14.61 -14.17 13.88
C LEU A 58 -15.43 -15.43 13.63
N GLN A 59 -15.25 -16.06 12.46
CA GLN A 59 -15.89 -17.34 12.12
C GLN A 59 -15.58 -18.43 13.14
N LYS A 60 -14.32 -18.51 13.61
CA LYS A 60 -13.94 -19.47 14.66
C LYS A 60 -14.61 -19.16 16.00
N SER A 61 -14.67 -17.88 16.40
CA SER A 61 -15.39 -17.49 17.62
C SER A 61 -16.85 -17.89 17.55
N PHE A 62 -17.50 -17.55 16.43
CA PHE A 62 -18.90 -17.88 16.19
C PHE A 62 -19.14 -19.40 16.20
N PHE A 63 -18.23 -20.19 15.62
CA PHE A 63 -18.31 -21.65 15.68
C PHE A 63 -18.24 -22.18 17.11
N TYR A 64 -17.40 -21.61 17.99
CA TYR A 64 -17.34 -22.04 19.39
C TYR A 64 -18.60 -21.71 20.18
N GLU A 65 -19.38 -20.73 19.74
CA GLU A 65 -20.63 -20.30 20.39
C GLU A 65 -21.86 -21.02 19.83
N HIS A 66 -21.84 -21.40 18.55
CA HIS A 66 -23.01 -21.87 17.80
C HIS A 66 -22.84 -23.21 17.09
N ASP A 67 -21.69 -23.87 17.23
CA ASP A 67 -21.33 -25.15 16.58
C ASP A 67 -21.47 -25.16 15.05
N ARG A 68 -21.44 -23.98 14.42
CA ARG A 68 -21.57 -23.81 12.96
C ARG A 68 -20.87 -22.53 12.50
N TYR A 69 -20.48 -22.47 11.23
CA TYR A 69 -20.08 -21.21 10.60
C TYR A 69 -21.30 -20.47 10.05
N SER A 70 -21.20 -19.15 9.85
CA SER A 70 -22.28 -18.34 9.27
C SER A 70 -21.89 -17.77 7.91
N ALA A 71 -22.84 -17.76 6.97
CA ALA A 71 -22.67 -17.13 5.66
C ALA A 71 -22.93 -15.62 5.71
N SER A 72 -23.48 -15.12 6.82
CA SER A 72 -23.80 -13.71 6.99
C SER A 72 -22.64 -13.00 7.72
N PRO A 73 -21.96 -12.04 7.09
CA PRO A 73 -20.90 -11.27 7.75
C PRO A 73 -21.40 -10.52 9.00
N GLY A 74 -22.66 -10.07 8.99
CA GLY A 74 -23.25 -9.38 10.14
C GLY A 74 -23.48 -10.28 11.35
N GLU A 75 -23.76 -11.58 11.15
CA GLU A 75 -23.95 -12.52 12.26
C GLU A 75 -22.64 -12.81 13.01
N ILE A 76 -21.52 -12.78 12.30
CA ILE A 76 -20.18 -12.93 12.91
C ILE A 76 -19.59 -11.59 13.38
N GLY A 77 -20.33 -10.48 13.26
CA GLY A 77 -19.87 -9.14 13.61
C GLY A 77 -18.75 -8.60 12.70
N TYR A 78 -18.66 -9.07 11.46
CA TYR A 78 -17.70 -8.57 10.49
C TYR A 78 -18.24 -7.31 9.81
N GLU A 79 -17.66 -6.16 10.17
CA GLU A 79 -17.97 -4.87 9.57
C GLU A 79 -16.94 -4.52 8.50
N GLN A 80 -17.39 -4.41 7.25
CA GLN A 80 -16.52 -4.02 6.15
C GLN A 80 -16.44 -2.48 6.04
N SER A 81 -15.22 -1.94 6.07
CA SER A 81 -15.02 -0.52 5.75
C SER A 81 -15.33 -0.25 4.26
N PRO A 82 -15.90 0.91 3.90
CA PRO A 82 -16.20 1.23 2.51
C PRO A 82 -14.96 1.17 1.63
N LEU A 83 -15.17 0.81 0.36
CA LEU A 83 -14.05 0.66 -0.57
C LEU A 83 -13.44 2.02 -0.91
N VAL A 84 -12.16 2.04 -1.28
CA VAL A 84 -11.50 3.26 -1.79
C VAL A 84 -12.22 3.83 -3.03
N SER A 85 -12.86 2.96 -3.82
CA SER A 85 -13.71 3.38 -4.95
C SER A 85 -14.97 4.14 -4.53
N GLU A 86 -15.37 4.02 -3.27
CA GLU A 86 -16.58 4.62 -2.69
C GLU A 86 -16.21 5.74 -1.68
N GLY A 87 -14.93 6.12 -1.61
CA GLY A 87 -14.43 7.14 -0.68
C GLY A 87 -14.04 6.62 0.71
N GLY A 88 -13.97 5.30 0.90
CA GLY A 88 -13.49 4.67 2.13
C GLY A 88 -12.00 4.30 2.11
N SER A 89 -11.60 3.49 3.09
CA SER A 89 -10.19 3.11 3.31
C SER A 89 -9.86 1.68 2.85
N ALA A 90 -10.85 0.83 2.59
CA ALA A 90 -10.61 -0.56 2.24
C ALA A 90 -10.27 -0.73 0.75
N ARG A 91 -9.22 -1.47 0.43
CA ARG A 91 -8.87 -1.74 -0.98
C ARG A 91 -9.54 -3.00 -1.54
N TYR A 92 -9.95 -3.91 -0.66
CA TYR A 92 -10.51 -5.20 -1.02
C TYR A 92 -11.91 -5.36 -0.41
N LYS A 93 -12.82 -5.92 -1.21
CA LYS A 93 -14.09 -6.44 -0.72
C LYS A 93 -13.89 -7.87 -0.27
N ILE A 94 -14.31 -8.18 0.95
CA ILE A 94 -14.25 -9.53 1.50
C ILE A 94 -15.68 -9.99 1.68
N GLU A 95 -16.01 -11.12 1.05
CA GLU A 95 -17.34 -11.71 1.12
C GLU A 95 -17.23 -13.19 1.46
N ILE A 96 -18.23 -13.67 2.19
CA ILE A 96 -18.40 -15.11 2.46
C ILE A 96 -19.27 -15.63 1.34
N VAL A 97 -18.71 -16.49 0.51
CA VAL A 97 -19.38 -17.14 -0.62
C VAL A 97 -20.29 -18.25 -0.13
N SER A 98 -19.82 -19.01 0.87
CA SER A 98 -20.62 -20.08 1.48
C SER A 98 -20.12 -20.41 2.89
N ALA A 99 -21.01 -20.86 3.76
CA ALA A 99 -20.65 -21.41 5.06
C ALA A 99 -21.56 -22.58 5.41
N ASP A 100 -20.97 -23.63 5.98
CA ASP A 100 -21.66 -24.80 6.51
C ASP A 100 -21.19 -25.11 7.94
N GLY A 101 -21.65 -26.24 8.51
CA GLY A 101 -21.25 -26.64 9.87
C GLY A 101 -19.80 -27.12 10.01
N ARG A 102 -19.00 -27.12 8.94
CA ARG A 102 -17.67 -27.73 8.88
C ARG A 102 -16.63 -26.83 8.21
N SER A 103 -17.04 -25.90 7.36
CA SER A 103 -16.20 -25.06 6.52
C SER A 103 -16.91 -23.79 6.06
N PHE A 104 -16.11 -22.83 5.59
CA PHE A 104 -16.59 -21.62 4.94
C PHE A 104 -15.61 -21.21 3.84
N LEU A 105 -16.12 -20.50 2.83
CA LEU A 105 -15.39 -19.97 1.67
C LEU A 105 -15.79 -18.53 1.40
#